data_AF-A0A395R6Q8-F1
#
_entry.id   AF-A0A395R6Q8-F1
#
_cell.length_a   1.000
_cell.length_b   1.000
_cell.length_c   1.000
_cell.angle_alpha   90.00
_cell.angle_beta   90.00
_cell.angle_gamma   90.00
#
_symmetry.space_group_name_H-M   'P 1'
#
loop_
_entity.id
_entity.type
_entity.pdbx_description
1 polymer ?
#
loop_
_entity_poly.entity_id
_entity_poly.type
_entity_poly.pdbx_seq_one_letter_code
_entity_poly.pdbx_strand_id
1 'polypeptide(L)'
;MDAIVAQLQTFSQQHQRDPSQVPWEAKALMESSTGKVIITTSTPKPAITGESRPIEALFQRWIRHATLDEEIEVVRKTGSVERQTKSTKTWRAVKDRLLNGRPNGENWNFLDLYDRLPQSTPSFVAGPKCQLLADICYASKQRAISRLELTFMLLSCEGCHTPFHVDAVGFGTTHFVFRLDDHLRGQTLATGGSILLWHGIMHWLALLKNQNMNNDIWSDVKRLTKNYVKPMKKIFDACIQDGNVGDIGVMEEALRIQHVLTNWNTFKPDQVI
;
A
#
# COMPACT_ATOMS: atom_id res chain seq x y z
N MET A 1 -13.78 11.85 -23.78
CA MET A 1 -14.08 12.18 -22.37
C MET A 1 -15.53 11.83 -22.03
N ASP A 2 -16.48 12.15 -22.90
CA ASP A 2 -17.92 11.98 -22.63
C ASP A 2 -18.40 10.52 -22.55
N ALA A 3 -17.77 9.60 -23.30
CA ALA A 3 -18.09 8.16 -23.22
C ALA A 3 -17.67 7.51 -21.88
N ILE A 4 -16.65 8.06 -21.22
CA ILE A 4 -16.13 7.56 -19.94
C ILE A 4 -17.01 8.06 -18.78
N VAL A 5 -17.48 9.30 -18.86
CA VAL A 5 -18.43 9.87 -17.88
C VAL A 5 -19.77 9.13 -17.94
N ALA A 6 -20.25 8.78 -19.14
CA ALA A 6 -21.47 8.01 -19.31
C ALA A 6 -21.39 6.61 -18.69
N GLN A 7 -20.27 5.88 -18.87
CA GLN A 7 -20.08 4.55 -18.25
C GLN A 7 -20.02 4.60 -16.72
N LEU A 8 -19.41 5.64 -16.14
CA LEU A 8 -19.37 5.83 -14.69
C LEU A 8 -20.75 6.15 -14.09
N GLN A 9 -21.58 6.89 -14.81
CA GLN A 9 -22.97 7.17 -14.39
C GLN A 9 -23.86 5.94 -14.46
N THR A 10 -23.70 5.09 -15.49
CA THR A 10 -24.45 3.83 -15.61
C THR A 10 -24.06 2.82 -14.52
N PHE A 11 -22.76 2.74 -14.16
CA PHE A 11 -22.28 1.86 -13.10
C PHE A 11 -22.85 2.25 -11.72
N SER A 12 -22.92 3.55 -11.42
CA SER A 12 -23.49 4.10 -10.19
C SER A 12 -25.00 3.85 -10.07
N GLN A 13 -25.75 3.94 -11.18
CA GLN A 13 -27.20 3.72 -11.16
C GLN A 13 -27.60 2.24 -11.01
N GLN A 14 -26.79 1.29 -11.47
CA GLN A 14 -27.11 -0.14 -11.37
C GLN A 14 -26.76 -0.78 -10.02
N HIS A 15 -26.00 -0.11 -9.15
CA HIS A 15 -25.43 -0.71 -7.92
C HIS A 15 -25.90 -0.06 -6.62
N GLN A 16 -27.12 0.52 -6.58
CA GLN A 16 -27.71 1.01 -5.34
C GLN A 16 -28.04 -0.16 -4.39
N ARG A 17 -27.09 -0.50 -3.51
CA ARG A 17 -27.34 -1.31 -2.32
C ARG A 17 -28.06 -0.49 -1.26
N ASP A 18 -28.77 -1.18 -0.36
CA ASP A 18 -29.28 -0.60 0.88
C ASP A 18 -28.14 0.12 1.63
N PRO A 19 -28.23 1.46 1.80
CA PRO A 19 -27.19 2.26 2.44
C PRO A 19 -26.87 1.86 3.88
N SER A 20 -27.72 1.04 4.52
CA SER A 20 -27.54 0.58 5.90
C SER A 20 -26.52 -0.55 6.07
N GLN A 21 -26.11 -1.23 4.99
CA GLN A 21 -25.22 -2.40 5.05
C GLN A 21 -23.74 -2.12 4.71
N VAL A 22 -23.42 -0.92 4.21
CA VAL A 22 -22.03 -0.52 3.96
C VAL A 22 -21.58 0.30 5.18
N PRO A 23 -20.44 -0.03 5.83
CA PRO A 23 -19.90 0.82 6.88
C PRO A 23 -19.84 2.26 6.38
N TRP A 24 -20.47 3.19 7.09
CA TRP A 24 -20.64 4.59 6.65
C TRP A 24 -19.32 5.28 6.26
N GLU A 25 -18.20 4.81 6.86
CA GLU A 25 -16.83 5.21 6.56
C GLU A 25 -16.40 4.88 5.12
N ALA A 26 -16.82 3.73 4.59
CA ALA A 26 -16.54 3.33 3.21
C ALA A 26 -17.36 4.13 2.18
N LYS A 27 -18.55 4.61 2.57
CA LYS A 27 -19.40 5.48 1.74
C LYS A 27 -18.79 6.88 1.60
N ALA A 28 -18.25 7.43 2.69
CA ALA A 28 -17.61 8.75 2.71
C ALA A 28 -16.35 8.85 1.82
N LEU A 29 -15.66 7.72 1.60
CA LEU A 29 -14.47 7.63 0.75
C LEU A 29 -14.75 7.75 -0.75
N MET A 30 -15.94 7.34 -1.21
CA MET A 30 -16.34 7.52 -2.62
C MET A 30 -16.92 8.91 -2.90
N GLU A 31 -17.48 9.56 -1.86
CA GLU A 31 -18.20 10.83 -2.00
C GLU A 31 -17.31 12.06 -1.73
N SER A 32 -16.17 11.91 -1.06
CA SER A 32 -15.24 13.02 -0.80
C SER A 32 -14.24 13.21 -1.94
N SER A 33 -14.48 14.23 -2.76
CA SER A 33 -13.68 14.66 -3.91
C SER A 33 -12.30 15.25 -3.58
N THR A 34 -11.62 14.77 -2.53
CA THR A 34 -10.32 15.32 -2.08
C THR A 34 -9.13 14.40 -2.31
N GLY A 35 -9.34 13.14 -2.68
CA GLY A 35 -8.28 12.25 -3.18
C GLY A 35 -8.41 12.06 -4.69
N LYS A 36 -7.41 12.45 -5.47
CA LYS A 36 -7.34 12.08 -6.90
C LYS A 36 -7.11 10.57 -7.01
N VAL A 37 -8.18 9.78 -6.96
CA VAL A 37 -8.11 8.34 -7.23
C VAL A 37 -7.75 8.17 -8.71
N ILE A 38 -6.53 7.68 -8.97
CA ILE A 38 -6.12 7.31 -10.32
C ILE A 38 -6.66 5.90 -10.58
N ILE A 39 -7.74 5.81 -11.37
CA ILE A 39 -8.28 4.54 -11.84
C ILE A 39 -7.59 4.18 -13.15
N THR A 40 -6.82 3.09 -13.17
CA THR A 40 -6.26 2.55 -14.41
C THR A 40 -7.16 1.43 -14.94
N THR A 41 -7.50 1.44 -16.22
CA THR A 41 -8.31 0.39 -16.87
C THR A 41 -7.46 -0.73 -17.52
N SER A 42 -6.13 -0.63 -17.41
CA SER A 42 -5.22 -1.65 -17.92
C SER A 42 -5.40 -2.96 -17.17
N THR A 43 -5.45 -4.08 -17.89
CA THR A 43 -5.52 -5.40 -17.28
C THR A 43 -4.34 -5.60 -16.32
N PRO A 44 -4.58 -5.92 -15.03
CA PRO A 44 -3.50 -6.23 -14.10
C PRO A 44 -2.68 -7.41 -14.63
N LYS A 45 -1.36 -7.32 -14.50
CA LYS A 45 -0.47 -8.46 -14.68
C LYS A 45 -0.12 -9.02 -13.28
N PRO A 46 -0.11 -10.34 -13.07
CA PRO A 46 -0.64 -11.34 -13.98
C PRO A 46 -2.17 -11.20 -14.06
N ALA A 47 -2.72 -11.49 -15.23
CA ALA A 47 -4.17 -11.57 -15.36
C ALA A 47 -4.63 -12.83 -14.62
N ILE A 48 -5.27 -12.67 -13.46
CA ILE A 48 -5.95 -13.78 -12.77
C ILE A 48 -7.20 -14.10 -13.60
N THR A 49 -7.03 -14.97 -14.59
CA THR A 49 -8.05 -15.35 -15.57
C THR A 49 -8.55 -16.77 -15.29
N GLY A 50 -9.86 -16.94 -15.43
CA GLY A 50 -10.56 -18.22 -15.27
C GLY A 50 -11.94 -18.05 -14.61
N GLU A 51 -12.68 -19.16 -14.52
CA GLU A 51 -14.01 -19.21 -13.86
C GLU A 51 -13.91 -19.37 -12.33
N SER A 52 -12.71 -19.61 -11.79
CA SER A 52 -12.49 -19.78 -10.34
C SER A 52 -12.35 -18.44 -9.61
N ARG A 53 -12.59 -18.43 -8.29
CA ARG A 53 -12.38 -17.23 -7.47
C ARG A 53 -10.90 -16.80 -7.50
N PRO A 54 -10.58 -15.49 -7.47
CA PRO A 54 -9.19 -15.04 -7.46
C PRO A 54 -8.31 -15.65 -6.35
N ILE A 55 -8.85 -15.78 -5.14
CA ILE A 55 -8.14 -16.43 -4.01
C ILE A 55 -7.94 -17.94 -4.26
N GLU A 56 -8.90 -18.63 -4.87
CA GLU A 56 -8.71 -20.03 -5.26
C GLU A 56 -7.59 -20.18 -6.27
N ALA A 57 -7.59 -19.32 -7.30
CA ALA A 57 -6.54 -19.29 -8.32
C ALA A 57 -5.15 -19.02 -7.70
N LEU A 58 -5.07 -18.10 -6.73
CA LEU A 58 -3.85 -17.83 -5.94
C LEU A 58 -3.27 -19.13 -5.35
N PHE A 59 -4.10 -19.88 -4.61
CA PHE A 59 -3.70 -21.12 -3.94
C PHE A 59 -3.44 -22.31 -4.87
N GLN A 60 -4.02 -22.30 -6.07
CA GLN A 60 -3.79 -23.37 -7.05
C GLN A 60 -2.48 -23.17 -7.82
N ARG A 61 -2.16 -21.92 -8.20
CA ARG A 61 -1.11 -21.63 -9.17
C ARG A 61 0.17 -21.04 -8.56
N TRP A 62 0.05 -20.25 -7.50
CA TRP A 62 1.18 -19.46 -6.97
C TRP A 62 1.63 -19.88 -5.57
N ILE A 63 0.72 -20.31 -4.70
CA ILE A 63 1.09 -20.92 -3.41
C ILE A 63 1.24 -22.43 -3.62
N ARG A 64 2.48 -22.91 -3.69
CA ARG A 64 2.79 -24.32 -3.95
C ARG A 64 2.68 -25.15 -2.68
N HIS A 65 2.50 -26.47 -2.83
CA HIS A 65 2.44 -27.39 -1.69
C HIS A 65 3.66 -27.28 -0.75
N ALA A 66 4.85 -27.06 -1.31
CA ALA A 66 6.09 -26.92 -0.54
C ALA A 66 6.11 -25.67 0.37
N THR A 67 5.31 -24.64 0.08
CA THR A 67 5.28 -23.38 0.84
C THR A 67 4.07 -23.30 1.78
N LEU A 68 3.23 -24.34 1.84
CA LEU A 68 1.99 -24.30 2.64
C LEU A 68 2.26 -24.23 4.15
N ASP A 69 3.40 -24.75 4.59
CA ASP A 69 3.77 -24.77 6.01
C ASP A 69 4.66 -23.57 6.41
N GLU A 70 4.95 -22.66 5.46
CA GLU A 70 5.58 -21.38 5.77
C GLU A 70 4.63 -20.50 6.58
N GLU A 71 5.19 -19.88 7.61
CA GLU A 71 4.51 -18.95 8.50
C GLU A 71 4.41 -17.54 7.89
N ILE A 72 3.23 -16.94 8.04
CA ILE A 72 2.92 -15.56 7.66
C ILE A 72 2.24 -14.83 8.81
N GLU A 73 2.47 -13.52 8.86
CA GLU A 73 1.86 -12.65 9.85
C GLU A 73 0.40 -12.37 9.48
N VAL A 74 -0.47 -12.40 10.49
CA VAL A 74 -1.91 -12.17 10.36
C VAL A 74 -2.31 -11.12 11.36
N VAL A 75 -2.88 -10.03 10.85
CA VAL A 75 -3.40 -8.94 11.67
C VAL A 75 -4.87 -9.24 11.99
N ARG A 76 -5.13 -9.60 13.25
CA ARG A 76 -6.51 -9.72 13.74
C ARG A 76 -6.98 -8.36 14.24
N LYS A 77 -8.13 -7.91 13.73
CA LYS A 77 -8.86 -6.77 14.28
C LYS A 77 -10.08 -7.29 15.02
N THR A 78 -9.93 -7.49 16.33
CA THR A 78 -11.07 -7.65 17.24
C THR A 78 -11.73 -6.29 17.43
N GLY A 79 -13.05 -6.24 17.50
CA GLY A 79 -13.90 -5.04 17.32
C GLY A 79 -13.69 -3.80 18.20
N SER A 80 -12.58 -3.66 18.94
CA SER A 80 -12.15 -2.39 19.52
C SER A 80 -10.91 -1.86 18.79
N VAL A 81 -10.94 -0.57 18.46
CA VAL A 81 -9.95 0.19 17.67
C VAL A 81 -8.52 0.09 18.24
N GLU A 82 -8.35 -0.38 19.48
CA GLU A 82 -7.14 -0.22 20.27
C GLU A 82 -6.21 -1.45 20.32
N ARG A 83 -6.63 -2.64 19.86
CA ARG A 83 -5.74 -3.82 19.86
C ARG A 83 -5.79 -4.59 18.55
N GLN A 84 -4.93 -4.20 17.62
CA GLN A 84 -4.50 -5.12 16.57
C GLN A 84 -3.66 -6.22 17.22
N THR A 85 -4.12 -7.46 17.12
CA THR A 85 -3.32 -8.61 17.56
C THR A 85 -2.63 -9.21 16.34
N LYS A 86 -1.30 -9.04 16.28
CA LYS A 86 -0.45 -9.72 15.32
C LYS A 86 -0.31 -11.18 15.78
N SER A 87 -0.59 -12.12 14.89
CA SER A 87 -0.43 -13.55 15.15
C SER A 87 0.17 -14.23 13.93
N THR A 88 0.88 -15.33 14.12
CA THR A 88 1.46 -16.08 13.01
C THR A 88 0.53 -17.22 12.59
N LYS A 89 0.37 -17.44 11.28
CA LYS A 89 -0.39 -18.56 10.68
C LYS A 89 0.36 -19.15 9.50
N THR A 90 0.17 -20.42 9.21
CA THR A 90 0.71 -21.03 7.99
C THR A 90 -0.18 -20.73 6.79
N TRP A 91 0.39 -20.73 5.58
CA TRP A 91 -0.40 -20.64 4.33
C TRP A 91 -1.48 -21.72 4.23
N ARG A 92 -1.25 -22.91 4.79
CA ARG A 92 -2.24 -23.98 4.92
C ARG A 92 -3.45 -23.53 5.72
N ALA A 93 -3.23 -22.97 6.92
CA ALA A 93 -4.31 -22.46 7.76
C ALA A 93 -5.07 -21.30 7.09
N VAL A 94 -4.37 -20.44 6.35
CA VAL A 94 -4.98 -19.36 5.57
C VAL A 94 -5.84 -19.91 4.43
N LYS A 95 -5.32 -20.88 3.67
CA LYS A 95 -6.05 -21.58 2.60
C LYS A 95 -7.33 -22.21 3.14
N ASP A 96 -7.22 -22.97 4.22
CA ASP A 96 -8.36 -23.65 4.82
C ASP A 96 -9.40 -22.65 5.34
N ARG A 97 -8.96 -21.53 5.93
CA ARG A 97 -9.87 -20.48 6.38
C ARG A 97 -10.61 -19.81 5.21
N LEU A 98 -9.90 -19.41 4.16
CA LEU A 98 -10.47 -18.66 3.04
C LEU A 98 -11.29 -19.54 2.10
N LEU A 99 -10.88 -20.79 1.88
CA LEU A 99 -11.54 -21.66 0.90
C LEU A 99 -12.60 -22.58 1.54
N ASN A 100 -12.36 -23.04 2.78
CA ASN A 100 -13.16 -24.08 3.43
C ASN A 100 -13.85 -23.60 4.73
N GLY A 101 -13.52 -22.40 5.21
CA GLY A 101 -14.02 -21.87 6.47
C GLY A 101 -15.50 -21.47 6.43
N ARG A 102 -16.21 -21.70 7.53
CA ARG A 102 -17.61 -21.28 7.69
C ARG A 102 -17.73 -19.76 7.98
N PRO A 103 -18.86 -19.12 7.60
CA PRO A 103 -19.13 -17.70 7.85
C PRO A 103 -19.13 -17.27 9.32
N ASN A 104 -19.29 -18.20 10.27
CA ASN A 104 -19.48 -17.89 11.69
C ASN A 104 -18.18 -17.89 12.52
N GLY A 105 -17.00 -17.89 11.90
CA GLY A 105 -15.71 -17.75 12.60
C GLY A 105 -15.18 -16.31 12.53
N GLU A 106 -14.21 -15.95 13.38
CA GLU A 106 -13.54 -14.64 13.37
C GLU A 106 -13.07 -14.20 11.97
N ASN A 107 -13.39 -12.97 11.55
CA ASN A 107 -12.93 -12.42 10.28
C ASN A 107 -11.42 -12.16 10.32
N TRP A 108 -10.69 -12.73 9.36
CA TRP A 108 -9.24 -12.55 9.25
C TRP A 108 -8.95 -11.57 8.12
N ASN A 109 -8.17 -10.53 8.46
CA ASN A 109 -7.64 -9.59 7.49
C ASN A 109 -6.13 -9.80 7.40
N PHE A 110 -5.65 -10.07 6.20
CA PHE A 110 -4.24 -10.31 5.95
C PHE A 110 -3.71 -9.11 5.20
N LEU A 111 -3.06 -8.24 5.95
CA LEU A 111 -2.44 -7.02 5.49
C LEU A 111 -0.92 -7.30 5.49
N ASP A 112 -0.21 -6.83 4.47
CA ASP A 112 1.26 -6.92 4.38
C ASP A 112 1.83 -8.32 4.10
N LEU A 113 1.11 -9.18 3.36
CA LEU A 113 1.67 -10.43 2.88
C LEU A 113 2.71 -10.16 1.78
N TYR A 114 3.79 -10.95 1.75
CA TYR A 114 4.72 -10.92 0.64
C TYR A 114 4.01 -11.30 -0.66
N ASP A 115 4.15 -10.46 -1.69
CA ASP A 115 3.52 -10.72 -2.96
C ASP A 115 4.15 -11.93 -3.68
N ARG A 116 3.30 -12.86 -4.09
CA ARG A 116 3.67 -14.08 -4.82
C ARG A 116 3.25 -14.03 -6.28
N LEU A 117 2.57 -12.97 -6.71
CA LEU A 117 2.16 -12.78 -8.08
C LEU A 117 3.28 -12.09 -8.90
N PRO A 118 3.57 -12.55 -10.12
CA PRO A 118 4.56 -11.90 -10.98
C PRO A 118 4.06 -10.54 -11.51
N GLN A 119 4.81 -9.47 -11.24
CA GLN A 119 4.61 -8.12 -11.78
C GLN A 119 3.22 -7.52 -11.49
N SER A 120 2.93 -7.33 -10.22
CA SER A 120 1.67 -6.80 -9.69
C SER A 120 1.57 -5.27 -9.59
N THR A 121 2.56 -4.53 -10.11
CA THR A 121 2.59 -3.07 -10.03
C THR A 121 2.16 -2.41 -11.35
N PRO A 122 1.47 -1.25 -11.31
CA PRO A 122 1.10 -0.54 -12.53
C PRO A 122 2.33 -0.12 -13.32
N SER A 123 2.25 -0.12 -14.65
CA SER A 123 3.39 0.26 -15.51
C SER A 123 3.89 1.69 -15.25
N PHE A 124 3.02 2.61 -14.82
CA PHE A 124 3.44 3.97 -14.47
C PHE A 124 4.31 4.02 -13.21
N VAL A 125 4.20 3.03 -12.31
CA VAL A 125 5.07 2.91 -11.12
C VAL A 125 6.50 2.53 -11.53
N ALA A 126 6.67 1.86 -12.66
CA ALA A 126 7.99 1.60 -13.23
C ALA A 126 8.63 2.83 -13.91
N GLY A 127 7.93 3.96 -14.00
CA GLY A 127 8.45 5.19 -14.59
C GLY A 127 9.43 5.93 -13.66
N PRO A 128 10.33 6.79 -14.21
CA PRO A 128 11.35 7.52 -13.44
C PRO A 128 10.80 8.31 -12.24
N LYS A 129 9.62 8.92 -12.42
CA LYS A 129 8.94 9.72 -11.38
C LYS A 129 8.56 8.96 -10.11
N CYS A 130 8.56 7.64 -10.14
CA CYS A 130 8.19 6.75 -9.03
C CYS A 130 9.37 5.93 -8.50
N GLN A 131 10.59 6.12 -9.03
CA GLN A 131 11.76 5.29 -8.68
C GLN A 131 12.44 5.67 -7.36
N LEU A 132 12.14 6.83 -6.78
CA LEU A 132 12.82 7.32 -5.59
C LEU A 132 12.81 6.32 -4.41
N LEU A 133 11.67 5.64 -4.17
CA LEU A 133 11.62 4.61 -3.12
C LEU A 133 12.52 3.41 -3.45
N ALA A 134 12.54 2.97 -4.71
CA ALA A 134 13.40 1.88 -5.16
C ALA A 134 14.89 2.26 -5.04
N ASP A 135 15.25 3.49 -5.39
CA ASP A 135 16.61 4.01 -5.25
C ASP A 135 17.04 4.08 -3.78
N ILE A 136 16.16 4.54 -2.89
CA ILE A 136 16.39 4.52 -1.44
C ILE A 136 16.57 3.09 -0.94
N CYS A 137 15.70 2.16 -1.36
CA CYS A 137 15.82 0.75 -1.00
C CYS A 137 17.18 0.17 -1.43
N TYR A 138 17.59 0.43 -2.67
CA TYR A 138 18.87 -0.01 -3.22
C TYR A 138 20.05 0.58 -2.44
N ALA A 139 20.07 1.90 -2.24
CA ALA A 139 21.14 2.61 -1.56
C ALA A 139 21.19 2.32 -0.04
N SER A 140 20.07 1.95 0.59
CA SER A 140 19.99 1.54 2.00
C SER A 140 20.64 0.18 2.26
N LYS A 141 20.76 -0.67 1.23
CA LYS A 141 21.13 -2.10 1.33
C LYS A 141 20.23 -2.91 2.28
N GLN A 142 19.05 -2.40 2.64
CA GLN A 142 18.12 -3.09 3.52
C GLN A 142 17.10 -3.91 2.75
N ARG A 143 17.33 -5.23 2.69
CA ARG A 143 16.39 -6.17 2.06
C ARG A 143 14.99 -6.12 2.66
N ALA A 144 14.86 -5.79 3.95
CA ALA A 144 13.58 -5.68 4.65
C ALA A 144 12.71 -4.54 4.09
N ILE A 145 13.30 -3.35 3.88
CA ILE A 145 12.60 -2.19 3.31
C ILE A 145 12.17 -2.51 1.87
N SER A 146 13.07 -3.10 1.06
CA SER A 146 12.79 -3.36 -0.35
C SER A 146 11.65 -4.35 -0.63
N ARG A 147 11.31 -5.24 0.30
CA ARG A 147 10.44 -6.39 0.00
C ARG A 147 8.98 -6.22 0.38
N LEU A 148 8.69 -5.49 1.45
CA LEU A 148 7.31 -5.24 1.91
C LEU A 148 6.80 -3.89 1.43
N GLU A 149 7.68 -2.89 1.31
CA GLU A 149 7.29 -1.55 0.89
C GLU A 149 6.98 -1.50 -0.61
N LEU A 150 7.78 -2.18 -1.46
CA LEU A 150 7.60 -2.05 -2.91
C LEU A 150 6.43 -2.88 -3.46
N THR A 151 6.13 -4.00 -2.81
CA THR A 151 5.09 -4.93 -3.25
C THR A 151 4.51 -5.68 -2.06
N PHE A 152 3.20 -5.73 -1.97
CA PHE A 152 2.48 -6.52 -0.97
C PHE A 152 1.21 -7.14 -1.55
N MET A 153 0.71 -8.14 -0.87
CA MET A 153 -0.56 -8.81 -1.14
C MET A 153 -1.47 -8.66 0.07
N LEU A 154 -2.76 -8.49 -0.19
CA LEU A 154 -3.80 -8.45 0.82
C LEU A 154 -4.82 -9.55 0.53
N LEU A 155 -5.21 -10.24 1.58
CA LEU A 155 -6.32 -11.18 1.56
C LEU A 155 -7.31 -10.72 2.61
N SER A 156 -8.58 -10.60 2.24
CA SER A 156 -9.62 -10.18 3.17
C SER A 156 -10.82 -11.08 3.05
N CYS A 157 -11.35 -11.51 4.20
CA CYS A 157 -12.71 -12.01 4.30
C CYS A 157 -13.74 -10.87 4.17
N GLU A 158 -15.01 -11.25 4.06
CA GLU A 158 -16.12 -10.30 4.15
C GLU A 158 -16.18 -9.64 5.54
N GLY A 159 -16.62 -8.39 5.59
CA GLY A 159 -16.80 -7.65 6.84
C GLY A 159 -15.50 -7.27 7.54
N CYS A 160 -14.33 -7.42 6.91
CA CYS A 160 -13.09 -6.85 7.41
C CYS A 160 -13.06 -5.33 7.17
N HIS A 161 -12.61 -4.60 8.19
CA HIS A 161 -12.45 -3.15 8.12
C HIS A 161 -11.04 -2.76 8.62
N THR A 162 -10.42 -1.83 7.92
CA THR A 162 -9.23 -1.12 8.40
C THR A 162 -9.63 0.31 8.69
N PRO A 163 -9.58 0.76 9.97
CA PRO A 163 -9.89 2.14 10.32
C PRO A 163 -9.04 3.14 9.54
N PHE A 164 -9.53 4.37 9.45
CA PHE A 164 -8.79 5.47 8.87
C PHE A 164 -7.41 5.60 9.53
N HIS A 165 -6.36 5.60 8.73
CA HIS A 165 -5.00 5.75 9.17
C HIS A 165 -4.16 6.38 8.06
N VAL A 166 -2.97 6.83 8.43
CA VAL A 166 -1.90 7.18 7.50
C VAL A 166 -0.92 6.02 7.49
N ASP A 167 -0.48 5.61 6.30
CA ASP A 167 0.47 4.51 6.15
C ASP A 167 1.77 4.80 6.92
N ALA A 168 2.39 3.75 7.45
CA ALA A 168 3.70 3.86 8.07
C ALA A 168 4.69 4.49 7.07
N VAL A 169 5.53 5.40 7.53
CA VAL A 169 6.49 6.15 6.70
C VAL A 169 5.83 7.13 5.71
N GLY A 170 4.51 7.10 5.53
CA GLY A 170 3.77 8.12 4.78
C GLY A 170 3.88 8.02 3.27
N PHE A 171 4.12 6.83 2.74
CA PHE A 171 4.16 6.61 1.28
C PHE A 171 2.77 6.77 0.64
N GLY A 172 2.76 7.05 -0.66
CA GLY A 172 1.56 6.81 -1.44
C GLY A 172 1.42 5.32 -1.69
N THR A 173 0.19 4.83 -1.86
CA THR A 173 -0.04 3.39 -2.00
C THR A 173 -0.89 3.08 -3.21
N THR A 174 -0.46 2.11 -4.01
CA THR A 174 -1.20 1.59 -5.16
C THR A 174 -1.78 0.22 -4.84
N HIS A 175 -3.01 -0.05 -5.30
CA HIS A 175 -3.67 -1.33 -5.11
C HIS A 175 -4.38 -1.78 -6.41
N PHE A 176 -4.24 -3.05 -6.75
CA PHE A 176 -5.11 -3.78 -7.68
C PHE A 176 -6.00 -4.72 -6.89
N VAL A 177 -7.31 -4.55 -7.03
CA VAL A 177 -8.32 -5.33 -6.31
C VAL A 177 -8.91 -6.35 -7.25
N PHE A 178 -8.76 -7.63 -6.92
CA PHE A 178 -9.33 -8.77 -7.62
C PHE A 178 -10.53 -9.30 -6.83
N ARG A 179 -11.72 -9.08 -7.38
CA ARG A 179 -12.99 -9.56 -6.82
C ARG A 179 -13.90 -10.03 -7.94
N LEU A 180 -14.65 -11.09 -7.71
CA LEU A 180 -15.76 -11.44 -8.58
C LEU A 180 -16.91 -10.45 -8.36
N ASP A 181 -17.64 -10.14 -9.42
CA ASP A 181 -18.80 -9.26 -9.37
C ASP A 181 -20.04 -9.93 -8.73
N ASP A 182 -19.89 -11.15 -8.22
CA ASP A 182 -20.97 -11.83 -7.52
C ASP A 182 -21.11 -11.29 -6.10
N HIS A 183 -22.24 -10.64 -5.83
CA HIS A 183 -22.62 -10.03 -4.55
C HIS A 183 -22.59 -10.99 -3.34
N LEU A 184 -22.33 -12.29 -3.54
CA LEU A 184 -22.54 -13.35 -2.56
C LEU A 184 -21.28 -13.79 -1.81
N ARG A 185 -20.07 -13.32 -2.18
CA ARG A 185 -18.84 -13.97 -1.66
C ARG A 185 -17.81 -13.10 -0.97
N GLY A 186 -17.99 -11.78 -0.87
CA GLY A 186 -17.36 -10.87 0.10
C GLY A 186 -15.83 -10.89 0.31
N GLN A 187 -15.09 -11.76 -0.39
CA GLN A 187 -13.67 -11.98 -0.27
C GLN A 187 -12.91 -11.10 -1.23
N THR A 188 -11.73 -10.65 -0.80
CA THR A 188 -10.89 -9.77 -1.60
C THR A 188 -9.48 -10.31 -1.65
N LEU A 189 -8.98 -10.51 -2.86
CA LEU A 189 -7.55 -10.54 -3.12
C LEU A 189 -7.17 -9.17 -3.63
N ALA A 190 -6.13 -8.57 -3.08
CA ALA A 190 -5.52 -7.40 -3.68
C ALA A 190 -4.01 -7.57 -3.72
N THR A 191 -3.37 -6.92 -4.67
CA THR A 191 -1.93 -6.67 -4.64
C THR A 191 -1.70 -5.18 -4.63
N GLY A 192 -0.56 -4.75 -4.13
CA GLY A 192 -0.25 -3.34 -4.04
C GLY A 192 1.23 -3.10 -3.86
N GLY A 193 1.55 -1.83 -3.67
CA GLY A 193 2.91 -1.39 -3.39
C GLY A 193 2.91 0.07 -2.98
N SER A 194 3.84 0.41 -2.10
CA SER A 194 4.15 1.77 -1.72
C SER A 194 4.95 2.45 -2.83
N ILE A 195 4.69 3.74 -3.01
CA ILE A 195 5.37 4.63 -3.93
C ILE A 195 5.79 5.90 -3.20
N LEU A 196 7.01 6.34 -3.50
CA LEU A 196 7.47 7.68 -3.16
C LEU A 196 7.76 8.40 -4.47
N LEU A 197 7.03 9.50 -4.69
CA LEU A 197 7.23 10.36 -5.85
C LEU A 197 8.41 11.31 -5.60
N TRP A 198 9.07 11.70 -6.68
CA TRP A 198 10.09 12.77 -6.61
C TRP A 198 9.50 14.15 -6.27
N HIS A 199 8.19 14.33 -6.47
CA HIS A 199 7.47 15.54 -6.12
C HIS A 199 6.85 15.41 -4.72
N GLY A 200 6.75 16.53 -3.98
CA GLY A 200 6.13 16.53 -2.65
C GLY A 200 7.00 15.95 -1.53
N ILE A 201 8.31 15.80 -1.79
CA ILE A 201 9.27 15.22 -0.84
C ILE A 201 9.31 15.98 0.49
N MET A 202 9.24 17.31 0.46
CA MET A 202 9.23 18.11 1.69
C MET A 202 8.05 17.75 2.59
N HIS A 203 6.86 17.55 2.02
CA HIS A 203 5.68 17.10 2.75
C HIS A 203 5.88 15.70 3.33
N TRP A 204 6.42 14.78 2.54
CA TRP A 204 6.76 13.44 3.00
C TRP A 204 7.79 13.44 4.14
N LEU A 205 8.84 14.27 4.07
CA LEU A 205 9.82 14.44 5.14
C LEU A 205 9.18 14.98 6.43
N ALA A 206 8.23 15.91 6.33
CA ALA A 206 7.47 16.41 7.47
C ALA A 206 6.68 15.27 8.14
N LEU A 207 5.99 14.46 7.33
CA LEU A 207 5.19 13.33 7.81
C LEU A 207 6.07 12.25 8.46
N LEU A 208 7.17 11.86 7.81
CA LEU A 208 8.14 10.93 8.38
C LEU A 208 8.72 11.46 9.70
N LYS A 209 9.03 12.77 9.78
CA LYS A 209 9.55 13.38 11.01
C LYS A 209 8.51 13.35 12.12
N ASN A 210 7.25 13.67 11.83
CA ASN A 210 6.14 13.58 12.77
C ASN A 210 5.97 12.16 13.32
N GLN A 211 5.97 11.14 12.45
CA GLN A 211 5.89 9.74 12.86
C GLN A 211 7.11 9.32 13.68
N ASN A 212 8.32 9.72 13.29
CA ASN A 212 9.56 9.44 14.01
C ASN A 212 9.61 10.07 15.42
N MET A 213 8.88 11.15 15.65
CA MET A 213 8.76 11.80 16.97
C MET A 213 7.69 11.17 17.86
N ASN A 214 6.71 10.46 17.29
CA ASN A 214 5.62 9.81 18.03
C ASN A 214 5.97 8.35 18.35
N ASN A 215 6.44 8.10 19.58
CA ASN A 215 6.94 6.79 20.01
C ASN A 215 5.84 5.76 20.32
N ASP A 216 4.58 6.18 20.46
CA ASP A 216 3.53 5.31 21.00
C ASP A 216 2.90 4.41 19.93
N ILE A 217 2.84 4.90 18.69
CA ILE A 217 2.18 4.20 17.57
C ILE A 217 3.21 3.68 16.54
N TRP A 218 4.37 4.34 16.42
CA TRP A 218 5.30 4.14 15.30
C TRP A 218 6.74 3.78 15.72
N SER A 219 6.87 2.91 16.72
CA SER A 219 8.18 2.49 17.25
C SER A 219 9.11 1.88 16.18
N ASP A 220 8.55 1.16 15.20
CA ASP A 220 9.28 0.63 14.05
C ASP A 220 9.75 1.73 13.10
N VAL A 221 8.95 2.77 12.86
CA VAL A 221 9.32 3.91 12.00
C VAL A 221 10.57 4.58 12.55
N LYS A 222 10.64 4.82 13.86
CA LYS A 222 11.83 5.42 14.50
C LYS A 222 13.11 4.66 14.22
N ARG A 223 13.06 3.33 14.26
CA ARG A 223 14.21 2.46 13.96
C ARG A 223 14.61 2.55 12.48
N LEU A 224 13.63 2.73 11.60
CA LEU A 224 13.79 2.69 10.15
C LEU A 224 14.09 4.06 9.52
N THR A 225 13.75 5.18 10.15
CA THR A 225 13.93 6.55 9.63
C THR A 225 15.32 6.78 9.03
N LYS A 226 16.37 6.37 9.73
CA LYS A 226 17.76 6.53 9.26
C LYS A 226 18.04 5.82 7.93
N ASN A 227 17.31 4.74 7.64
CA ASN A 227 17.45 3.96 6.42
C ASN A 227 16.75 4.61 5.23
N TYR A 228 15.91 5.62 5.47
CA TYR A 228 15.37 6.47 4.41
C TYR A 228 16.19 7.76 4.25
N VAL A 229 16.43 8.47 5.36
CA VAL A 229 17.10 9.78 5.35
C VAL A 229 18.53 9.70 4.81
N LYS A 230 19.34 8.72 5.25
CA LYS A 230 20.75 8.65 4.84
C LYS A 230 20.93 8.30 3.36
N PRO A 231 20.24 7.30 2.79
CA PRO A 231 20.30 7.04 1.36
C PRO A 231 19.72 8.18 0.53
N MET A 232 18.62 8.78 0.96
CA MET A 232 18.02 9.90 0.28
C MET A 232 18.97 11.09 0.20
N LYS A 233 19.69 11.41 1.29
CA LYS A 233 20.73 12.45 1.26
C LYS A 233 21.76 12.18 0.17
N LYS A 234 22.26 10.94 0.06
CA LYS A 234 23.25 10.58 -0.97
C LYS A 234 22.71 10.74 -2.38
N ILE A 235 21.45 10.37 -2.61
CA ILE A 235 20.78 10.53 -3.90
C ILE A 235 20.71 12.01 -4.26
N PHE A 236 20.27 12.86 -3.32
CA PHE A 236 20.18 14.30 -3.52
C PHE A 236 21.55 14.97 -3.72
N ASP A 237 22.56 14.57 -2.95
CA ASP A 237 23.94 15.05 -3.12
C ASP A 237 24.44 14.80 -4.56
N ALA A 238 24.18 13.60 -5.11
CA ALA A 238 24.55 13.24 -6.48
C ALA A 238 23.75 14.02 -7.53
N CYS A 239 22.43 14.10 -7.39
CA CYS A 239 21.58 14.89 -8.30
C CYS A 239 22.02 16.36 -8.39
N ILE A 240 22.38 16.97 -7.25
CA ILE A 240 22.85 18.36 -7.18
C ILE A 240 24.22 18.49 -7.84
N GLN A 241 25.17 17.58 -7.53
CA GLN A 241 26.51 17.59 -8.10
C GLN A 241 26.49 17.46 -9.63
N ASP A 242 25.62 16.59 -10.15
CA ASP A 242 25.50 16.32 -11.58
C ASP A 242 24.58 17.31 -12.31
N GLY A 243 23.93 18.22 -11.60
CA GLY A 243 22.93 19.15 -12.15
C GLY A 243 21.65 18.47 -12.63
N ASN A 244 21.43 17.19 -12.32
CA ASN A 244 20.29 16.40 -12.75
C ASN A 244 19.17 16.42 -11.70
N VAL A 245 18.41 17.52 -11.69
CA VAL A 245 17.30 17.74 -10.74
C VAL A 245 15.91 17.68 -11.41
N GLY A 246 15.83 17.22 -12.67
CA GLY A 246 14.62 17.31 -13.49
C GLY A 246 13.38 16.63 -12.90
N ASP A 247 13.54 15.48 -12.25
CA ASP A 247 12.42 14.79 -11.59
C ASP A 247 12.05 15.38 -10.22
N ILE A 248 12.99 16.08 -9.57
CA ILE A 248 12.79 16.82 -8.31
C ILE A 248 12.00 18.11 -8.56
N GLY A 249 12.24 18.74 -9.72
CA GLY A 249 11.68 20.03 -10.09
C GLY A 249 12.80 21.01 -10.41
N VAL A 250 13.21 21.82 -9.43
CA VAL A 250 14.23 22.86 -9.59
C VAL A 250 15.38 22.70 -8.58
N MET A 251 16.55 23.27 -8.92
CA MET A 251 17.75 23.20 -8.07
C MET A 251 17.52 23.76 -6.67
N GLU A 252 16.73 24.84 -6.55
CA GLU A 252 16.37 25.43 -5.25
C GLU A 252 15.63 24.43 -4.34
N GLU A 253 14.68 23.67 -4.90
CA GLU A 253 13.94 22.65 -4.16
C GLU A 253 14.86 21.50 -3.75
N ALA A 254 15.75 21.06 -4.65
CA ALA A 254 16.75 20.04 -4.35
C ALA A 254 17.68 20.47 -3.19
N LEU A 255 18.16 21.71 -3.19
CA LEU A 255 18.99 22.27 -2.11
C LEU A 255 18.22 22.37 -0.79
N ARG A 256 16.94 22.78 -0.83
CA ARG A 256 16.08 22.82 0.37
C ARG A 256 15.91 21.43 0.97
N ILE A 257 15.63 20.42 0.14
CA ILE A 257 15.50 19.02 0.57
C ILE A 257 16.82 18.53 1.15
N GLN A 258 17.95 18.76 0.46
CA GLN A 258 19.28 18.39 0.94
C GLN A 258 19.61 19.03 2.30
N HIS A 259 19.24 20.31 2.50
CA HIS A 259 19.42 21.00 3.76
C HIS A 259 18.64 20.32 4.89
N VAL A 260 17.37 19.95 4.68
CA VAL A 260 16.56 19.21 5.65
C VAL A 260 17.17 17.84 5.97
N LEU A 261 17.57 17.09 4.95
CA LEU A 261 18.19 15.76 5.11
C LEU A 261 19.50 15.83 5.91
N THR A 262 20.30 16.88 5.70
CA THR A 262 21.54 17.14 6.43
C THR A 262 21.27 17.52 7.89
N ASN A 263 20.22 18.30 8.14
CA ASN A 263 19.84 18.80 9.45
C ASN A 263 18.68 18.00 10.08
N TRP A 264 18.53 16.72 9.71
CA TRP A 264 17.36 15.92 10.07
C TRP A 264 17.04 15.92 11.57
N ASN A 265 18.06 15.90 12.43
CA ASN A 265 17.87 15.84 13.88
C ASN A 265 17.24 17.13 14.43
N THR A 266 17.56 18.29 13.86
CA THR A 266 17.08 19.61 14.28
C THR A 266 15.90 20.12 13.45
N PHE A 267 15.65 19.51 12.29
CA PHE A 267 14.50 19.81 11.44
C PHE A 267 13.18 19.69 12.20
N LYS A 268 12.30 20.69 12.04
CA LYS A 268 10.96 20.69 12.60
C LYS A 268 9.90 20.62 11.48
N PRO A 269 8.91 19.71 11.57
CA PRO A 269 7.92 19.46 10.52
C PRO A 269 7.06 20.68 10.12
N ASP A 270 6.84 21.59 11.05
CA ASP A 270 6.08 22.85 10.89
C ASP A 270 6.78 23.85 9.96
N GLN A 271 8.07 23.66 9.66
CA GLN A 271 8.87 24.51 8.76
C GLN A 271 8.63 24.21 7.26
N VAL A 272 7.69 23.33 6.94
CA VAL A 272 7.39 22.87 5.57
C VAL A 272 6.28 23.68 4.89
N ILE A 273 5.53 24.49 5.66
CA ILE A 273 4.51 25.42 5.14
C ILE A 273 5.18 26.67 4.56
#